data_AF-A0A7C7AHJ7-F1
#
_entry.id   AF-A0A7C7AHJ7-F1
#
_cell.length_a   1.000
_cell.length_b   1.000
_cell.length_c   1.000
_cell.angle_alpha   90.00
_cell.angle_beta   90.00
_cell.angle_gamma   90.00
#
_symmetry.space_group_name_H-M   'P 1'
#
loop_
_entity.id
_entity.type
_entity.pdbx_description
1 polymer ?
#
loop_
_entity_poly.entity_id
_entity_poly.type
_entity_poly.pdbx_seq_one_letter_code
_entity_poly.pdbx_strand_id
1 'polypeptide(L)'
;EIPCNPCETACRFNAIRVGEDINNIPQINFDKCTGCAICLSKCPGLAIMIADGSKSEDTVEIKIPYEFLPLPGEGQVVKGLDREGKHITDVKVLKVTNPKSFDRTPVITIEVDRKFLYEIRNIRVEV
;
A
#
# COMPACT_ATOMS: atom_id res chain seq x y z
N GLU A 1 -13.09 10.81 -16.48
CA GLU A 1 -12.31 11.27 -15.31
C GLU A 1 -13.02 10.84 -14.04
N ILE A 2 -12.30 10.72 -12.91
CA ILE A 2 -12.86 10.27 -11.63
C ILE A 2 -12.64 11.39 -10.59
N PRO A 3 -13.69 12.08 -10.12
CA PRO A 3 -13.56 13.15 -9.14
C PRO A 3 -13.22 12.56 -7.75
N CYS A 4 -11.97 12.66 -7.30
CA CYS A 4 -11.49 11.98 -6.10
C CYS A 4 -10.31 12.70 -5.43
N ASN A 5 -10.51 13.19 -4.21
CA ASN A 5 -9.47 13.77 -3.34
C ASN A 5 -9.33 13.22 -1.88
N PRO A 6 -9.87 12.05 -1.47
CA PRO A 6 -9.68 11.53 -0.11
C PRO A 6 -8.22 11.41 0.34
N CYS A 7 -7.29 11.16 -0.59
CA CYS A 7 -5.87 11.02 -0.26
C CYS A 7 -5.23 12.34 0.19
N GLU A 8 -5.64 13.47 -0.40
CA GLU A 8 -5.23 14.82 0.00
C GLU A 8 -5.82 15.18 1.37
N THR A 9 -7.14 15.00 1.54
CA THR A 9 -7.83 15.36 2.79
C THR A 9 -7.40 14.50 3.99
N ALA A 10 -7.02 13.23 3.74
CA ALA A 10 -6.53 12.34 4.79
C ALA A 10 -5.07 12.61 5.21
N CYS A 11 -4.29 13.30 4.39
CA CYS A 11 -2.86 13.50 4.63
C CYS A 11 -2.60 14.60 5.68
N ARG A 12 -2.33 14.20 6.92
CA ARG A 12 -2.01 15.14 8.02
C ARG A 12 -0.73 15.97 7.82
N PHE A 13 0.13 15.56 6.88
CA PHE A 13 1.40 16.22 6.57
C PHE A 13 1.31 17.14 5.34
N ASN A 14 0.14 17.22 4.69
CA ASN A 14 -0.05 17.95 3.43
C ASN A 14 0.99 17.56 2.36
N ALA A 15 1.31 16.26 2.30
CA ALA A 15 2.26 15.70 1.34
C ALA A 15 1.61 15.38 -0.01
N ILE A 16 0.28 15.28 -0.07
CA ILE A 16 -0.47 14.96 -1.30
C ILE A 16 -1.30 16.19 -1.68
N ARG A 17 -1.26 16.57 -2.96
CA ARG A 17 -2.05 17.68 -3.51
C ARG A 17 -2.77 17.26 -4.78
N VAL A 18 -4.09 17.42 -4.82
CA VAL A 18 -4.92 17.21 -6.02
C VAL A 18 -5.20 18.56 -6.70
N GLY A 19 -5.38 19.62 -5.91
CA GLY A 19 -5.65 20.98 -6.41
C GLY A 19 -7.14 21.32 -6.44
N GLU A 20 -7.50 22.38 -7.17
CA GLU A 20 -8.88 22.89 -7.20
C GLU A 20 -9.82 21.95 -7.96
N ASP A 21 -9.35 21.39 -9.08
CA ASP A 21 -10.07 20.35 -9.80
C ASP A 21 -9.74 18.97 -9.21
N ILE A 22 -10.74 18.36 -8.57
CA ILE A 22 -10.63 17.04 -7.95
C ILE A 22 -10.52 15.89 -8.96
N ASN A 23 -10.58 16.16 -10.26
CA ASN A 23 -10.28 15.19 -11.31
C ASN A 23 -8.77 15.07 -11.62
N ASN A 24 -7.95 15.98 -11.09
CA ASN A 24 -6.51 15.96 -11.30
C ASN A 24 -5.86 14.71 -10.69
N ILE A 25 -4.74 14.31 -11.29
CA ILE A 25 -3.90 13.24 -10.73
C ILE A 25 -3.16 13.80 -9.50
N PRO A 26 -3.26 13.14 -8.33
CA PRO A 26 -2.59 13.60 -7.12
C PRO A 26 -1.06 13.68 -7.30
N GLN A 27 -0.48 14.81 -6.89
CA GLN A 27 0.96 15.02 -6.83
C GLN A 27 1.45 14.81 -5.40
N ILE A 28 2.59 14.12 -5.23
CA ILE A 28 3.14 13.80 -3.92
C ILE A 28 4.47 14.53 -3.72
N ASN A 29 4.58 15.27 -2.61
CA ASN A 29 5.84 15.78 -2.10
C ASN A 29 6.46 14.71 -1.18
N PHE A 30 7.49 14.04 -1.69
CA PHE A 30 8.16 12.96 -0.96
C PHE A 30 8.93 13.43 0.28
N ASP A 31 9.40 14.68 0.32
CA ASP A 31 10.11 15.24 1.49
C ASP A 31 9.19 15.38 2.72
N LYS A 32 7.87 15.52 2.50
CA LYS A 32 6.86 15.57 3.56
C LYS A 32 6.22 14.21 3.86
N CYS A 33 6.38 13.24 2.97
CA CYS A 33 5.71 11.95 3.09
C CYS A 33 6.42 11.07 4.12
N THR A 34 5.73 10.66 5.17
CA THR A 34 6.30 9.80 6.22
C THR A 34 6.00 8.30 5.99
N GLY A 35 5.35 7.93 4.89
CA GLY A 35 4.95 6.54 4.62
C GLY A 35 3.92 5.96 5.62
N CYS A 36 3.10 6.80 6.26
CA CYS A 36 2.18 6.39 7.34
C CYS A 36 0.96 5.53 6.91
N ALA A 37 0.72 5.38 5.60
CA ALA A 37 -0.36 4.57 5.02
C ALA A 37 -1.81 5.03 5.29
N ILE A 38 -2.03 6.22 5.88
CA ILE A 38 -3.40 6.74 6.09
C ILE A 38 -4.09 7.04 4.76
N CYS A 39 -3.38 7.62 3.78
CA CYS A 39 -3.95 7.88 2.45
C CYS A 39 -4.33 6.56 1.74
N LEU A 40 -3.52 5.52 1.92
CA LEU A 40 -3.77 4.18 1.38
C LEU A 40 -5.05 3.58 1.96
N SER A 41 -5.23 3.62 3.29
CA SER A 41 -6.45 3.10 3.92
C SER A 41 -7.72 3.92 3.63
N LYS A 42 -7.58 5.11 3.04
CA LYS A 42 -8.70 6.01 2.71
C LYS A 42 -8.98 6.09 1.22
N CYS A 43 -8.21 5.40 0.39
CA CYS A 43 -8.41 5.40 -1.05
C CYS A 43 -9.55 4.44 -1.40
N PRO A 44 -10.71 4.93 -1.87
CA PRO A 44 -11.83 4.05 -2.24
C PRO A 44 -11.52 3.17 -3.45
N GLY A 45 -10.56 3.57 -4.29
CA GLY A 45 -10.12 2.80 -5.46
C GLY A 45 -8.93 1.88 -5.20
N LEU A 46 -8.45 1.77 -3.95
CA LEU A 46 -7.26 0.97 -3.58
C LEU A 46 -6.03 1.25 -4.45
N ALA A 47 -5.91 2.50 -4.94
CA ALA A 47 -4.95 2.88 -5.97
C ALA A 47 -3.55 3.21 -5.42
N ILE A 48 -3.40 3.27 -4.10
CA ILE A 48 -2.16 3.70 -3.43
C ILE A 48 -1.48 2.48 -2.84
N MET A 49 -0.18 2.36 -3.11
CA MET A 49 0.74 1.48 -2.39
C MET A 49 1.92 2.31 -1.91
N ILE A 50 2.54 1.89 -0.82
CA ILE A 50 3.73 2.54 -0.30
C ILE A 50 4.88 1.56 -0.42
N ALA A 51 5.96 1.99 -1.06
CA ALA A 51 7.22 1.28 -1.05
C ALA A 51 8.25 2.07 -0.24
N ASP A 52 8.85 1.42 0.75
CA ASP A 52 9.88 1.97 1.61
C ASP A 52 11.14 1.11 1.47
N GLY A 53 12.12 1.64 0.75
CA GLY A 53 13.44 1.03 0.56
C GLY A 53 14.54 1.69 1.39
N SER A 54 14.18 2.42 2.45
CA SER A 54 15.14 3.15 3.30
C SER A 54 15.86 2.25 4.31
N LYS A 55 15.31 1.06 4.61
CA LYS A 55 15.82 0.17 5.67
C LYS A 55 16.89 -0.81 5.21
N SER A 56 16.95 -1.12 3.91
CA SER A 56 17.80 -2.17 3.34
C SER A 56 18.14 -1.85 1.88
N GLU A 57 19.33 -2.26 1.44
CA GLU A 57 19.73 -2.17 0.04
C GLU A 57 19.15 -3.32 -0.80
N ASP A 58 18.94 -4.49 -0.19
CA ASP A 58 18.49 -5.71 -0.88
C ASP A 58 16.97 -5.90 -0.84
N THR A 59 16.31 -5.38 0.21
CA THR A 59 14.87 -5.57 0.44
C THR A 59 14.13 -4.25 0.55
N VAL A 60 12.84 -4.28 0.24
CA VAL A 60 11.93 -3.15 0.37
C VAL A 60 10.68 -3.57 1.14
N GLU A 61 10.17 -2.68 1.97
CA GLU A 61 8.87 -2.86 2.62
C GLU A 61 7.79 -2.29 1.73
N ILE A 62 6.78 -3.10 1.41
CA ILE A 62 5.64 -2.66 0.62
C ILE A 62 4.39 -2.76 1.47
N LYS A 63 3.61 -1.67 1.51
CA LYS A 63 2.32 -1.61 2.17
C LYS A 63 1.23 -1.63 1.11
N ILE A 64 0.35 -2.61 1.19
CA ILE A 64 -0.78 -2.80 0.28
C ILE A 64 -2.11 -2.74 1.05
N PRO A 65 -3.16 -2.19 0.44
CA PRO A 65 -4.51 -2.38 0.95
C PRO A 65 -4.96 -3.83 0.71
N TYR A 66 -5.65 -4.42 1.67
CA TYR A 66 -6.11 -5.81 1.58
C TYR A 66 -7.51 -5.98 2.14
N GLU A 67 -8.49 -6.11 1.24
CA GLU A 67 -9.92 -6.25 1.56
C GLU A 67 -10.43 -7.69 1.34
N PHE A 68 -9.56 -8.68 1.51
CA PHE A 68 -9.90 -10.09 1.38
C PHE A 68 -9.80 -10.82 2.73
N LEU A 69 -10.44 -11.99 2.81
CA LEU A 69 -10.31 -12.93 3.91
C LEU A 69 -9.79 -14.28 3.40
N PRO A 70 -8.98 -15.01 4.20
CA PRO A 70 -8.50 -14.64 5.53
C PRO A 70 -7.42 -13.54 5.48
N LEU A 71 -7.25 -12.84 6.61
CA LEU A 71 -6.10 -11.96 6.81
C LEU A 71 -4.86 -12.82 7.11
N PRO A 72 -3.68 -12.48 6.57
CA PRO A 72 -2.47 -13.20 6.90
C PRO A 72 -2.07 -12.95 8.37
N GLY A 73 -1.28 -13.87 8.92
CA GLY A 73 -0.60 -13.67 10.20
C GLY A 73 0.69 -12.87 10.05
N GLU A 74 1.08 -12.13 11.08
CA GLU A 74 2.42 -11.53 11.13
C GLU A 74 3.51 -12.63 11.15
N GLY A 75 4.53 -12.48 10.33
CA GLY A 75 5.58 -13.48 10.10
C GLY A 75 5.22 -14.57 9.08
N GLN A 76 3.97 -14.64 8.62
CA GLN A 76 3.56 -15.63 7.62
C GLN A 76 4.22 -15.36 6.26
N VAL A 77 4.63 -16.43 5.57
CA VAL A 77 5.07 -16.36 4.17
C VAL A 77 3.86 -16.60 3.26
N VAL A 78 3.62 -15.69 2.33
CA VAL A 78 2.49 -15.71 1.40
C VAL A 78 2.97 -15.48 -0.03
N LYS A 79 2.13 -15.77 -1.02
CA LYS A 79 2.49 -15.60 -2.43
C LYS A 79 2.35 -14.13 -2.83
N GLY A 80 3.44 -13.51 -3.27
CA GLY A 80 3.45 -12.20 -3.91
C GLY A 80 2.97 -12.30 -5.36
N LEU A 81 2.08 -11.40 -5.75
CA LEU A 81 1.42 -11.37 -7.05
C LEU A 81 1.72 -10.09 -7.83
N ASP A 82 1.73 -10.22 -9.15
CA ASP A 82 1.83 -9.08 -10.08
C ASP A 82 0.48 -8.42 -10.39
N ARG A 83 0.46 -7.52 -11.38
CA ARG A 83 -0.73 -6.80 -11.86
C ARG A 83 -1.79 -7.71 -12.46
N GLU A 84 -1.41 -8.87 -12.98
CA GLU A 84 -2.32 -9.85 -13.58
C GLU A 84 -2.79 -10.89 -12.55
N GLY A 85 -2.28 -10.83 -11.32
CA GLY A 85 -2.57 -11.80 -10.26
C GLY A 85 -1.72 -13.08 -10.37
N LYS A 86 -0.67 -13.07 -11.19
CA LYS A 86 0.26 -14.19 -11.31
C LYS A 86 1.28 -14.15 -10.18
N HIS A 87 1.60 -15.33 -9.65
CA HIS A 87 2.66 -15.48 -8.65
C HIS A 87 4.03 -15.15 -9.26
N ILE A 88 4.77 -14.29 -8.57
CA ILE A 88 6.13 -13.88 -8.96
C ILE A 88 7.18 -14.31 -7.94
N THR A 89 6.86 -14.25 -6.65
CA THR A 89 7.78 -14.58 -5.57
C THR A 89 7.03 -14.81 -4.26
N ASP A 90 7.68 -15.43 -3.28
CA ASP A 90 7.14 -15.57 -1.94
C ASP A 90 7.60 -14.39 -1.09
N VAL A 91 6.69 -13.82 -0.32
CA VAL A 91 6.93 -12.62 0.49
C VAL A 91 6.56 -12.86 1.94
N LYS A 92 7.30 -12.20 2.84
CA LYS A 92 7.07 -12.31 4.27
C LYS A 92 6.17 -11.17 4.73
N VAL A 93 5.10 -11.50 5.45
CA VAL A 93 4.24 -10.51 6.08
C VAL A 93 4.92 -9.98 7.33
N LEU A 94 5.25 -8.69 7.33
CA LEU A 94 5.88 -8.04 8.47
C LEU A 94 4.85 -7.54 9.48
N LYS A 95 3.73 -6.98 8.99
CA LYS A 95 2.74 -6.33 9.86
C LYS A 95 1.35 -6.32 9.23
N VAL A 96 0.33 -6.50 10.07
CA VAL A 96 -1.09 -6.38 9.67
C VAL A 96 -1.75 -5.27 10.47
N THR A 97 -2.11 -4.17 9.81
CA THR A 97 -2.68 -2.99 10.46
C THR A 97 -4.14 -2.82 10.09
N ASN A 98 -5.04 -3.01 11.06
CA ASN A 98 -6.49 -2.85 10.86
C ASN A 98 -7.20 -2.15 12.04
N PRO A 99 -6.82 -0.90 12.40
CA PRO A 99 -7.54 -0.13 13.40
C PRO A 99 -8.94 0.25 12.90
N LYS A 100 -9.89 0.48 13.81
CA LYS A 100 -11.28 0.88 13.48
C LYS A 100 -11.36 2.10 12.55
N SER A 101 -10.38 3.00 12.62
CA SER A 101 -10.30 4.19 11.78
C SER A 101 -10.04 3.91 10.30
N PHE A 102 -9.55 2.72 9.94
CA PHE A 102 -9.24 2.33 8.55
C PHE A 102 -10.45 1.79 7.80
N ASP A 103 -11.65 1.88 8.40
CA ASP A 103 -12.93 1.59 7.74
C ASP A 103 -12.96 0.26 6.98
N ARG A 104 -12.46 -0.80 7.63
CA ARG A 104 -12.40 -2.17 7.08
C ARG A 104 -11.47 -2.36 5.87
N THR A 105 -10.53 -1.43 5.64
CA THR A 105 -9.41 -1.63 4.72
C THR A 105 -8.11 -1.92 5.51
N PRO A 106 -7.82 -3.19 5.84
CA PRO A 106 -6.53 -3.60 6.38
C PRO A 106 -5.38 -3.17 5.49
N VAL A 107 -4.26 -2.82 6.13
CA VAL A 107 -2.99 -2.56 5.46
C VAL A 107 -2.01 -3.65 5.83
N ILE A 108 -1.53 -4.38 4.81
CA ILE A 108 -0.54 -5.43 4.98
C ILE A 108 0.81 -4.87 4.58
N THR A 109 1.79 -4.96 5.49
CA THR A 109 3.19 -4.64 5.20
C THR A 109 3.92 -5.93 4.92
N ILE A 110 4.53 -6.03 3.73
CA ILE A 110 5.31 -7.18 3.30
C ILE A 110 6.76 -6.77 3.06
N GLU A 111 7.66 -7.72 3.25
CA GLU A 111 9.04 -7.63 2.82
C GLU A 111 9.21 -8.36 1.49
N VAL A 112 9.84 -7.69 0.53
CA VAL A 112 10.15 -8.26 -0.78
C VAL A 112 11.56 -7.86 -1.21
N ASP A 113 12.18 -8.69 -2.04
CA ASP A 113 13.42 -8.37 -2.73
C ASP A 113 13.22 -7.12 -3.62
N ARG A 114 14.18 -6.20 -3.56
CA ARG A 114 14.14 -4.90 -4.26
C ARG A 114 13.95 -5.03 -5.76
N LYS A 115 14.32 -6.15 -6.38
CA LYS A 115 14.11 -6.41 -7.81
C LYS A 115 12.63 -6.50 -8.21
N PHE A 116 11.72 -6.70 -7.27
CA PHE A 116 10.27 -6.80 -7.52
C PHE A 116 9.48 -5.55 -7.10
N LEU A 117 10.18 -4.44 -6.80
CA LEU A 117 9.59 -3.19 -6.31
C LEU A 117 8.43 -2.67 -7.18
N TYR A 118 8.51 -2.83 -8.52
CA TYR A 118 7.51 -2.31 -9.46
C TYR A 118 6.54 -3.39 -9.98
N GLU A 119 6.86 -4.65 -9.70
CA GLU A 119 6.21 -5.85 -10.20
C GLU A 119 5.15 -6.31 -9.22
N ILE A 120 5.46 -6.29 -7.92
CA ILE A 120 4.52 -6.75 -6.90
C ILE A 120 3.41 -5.74 -6.65
N ARG A 121 2.19 -6.26 -6.57
CA ARG A 121 0.97 -5.46 -6.46
C ARG A 121 -0.04 -6.01 -5.48
N ASN A 122 0.00 -7.31 -5.22
CA ASN A 122 -0.91 -7.94 -4.27
C ASN A 122 -0.28 -9.19 -3.65
N ILE A 123 -1.01 -9.84 -2.76
CA ILE A 123 -0.65 -11.13 -2.16
C ILE A 123 -1.81 -12.12 -2.28
N ARG A 124 -1.49 -13.41 -2.21
CA ARG A 124 -2.45 -14.49 -1.99
C ARG A 124 -2.10 -15.23 -0.73
N VAL A 125 -3.05 -15.25 0.20
CA VAL A 125 -2.98 -16.06 1.42
C VAL A 125 -3.54 -17.44 1.10
N GLU A 126 -2.74 -18.48 1.32
CA GLU A 126 -3.20 -19.86 1.20
C GLU A 126 -3.70 -20.33 2.58
N VAL A 127 -4.83 -21.04 2.56
CA VAL A 127 -5.54 -21.55 3.75
C VAL A 127 -5.03 -22.94 4.09
#